data_AF-A0A3C1LSX5-F1
#
_entry.id   AF-A0A3C1LSX5-F1
#
_cell.length_a   1.000
_cell.length_b   1.000
_cell.length_c   1.000
_cell.angle_alpha   90.00
_cell.angle_beta   90.00
_cell.angle_gamma   90.00
#
_symmetry.space_group_name_H-M   'P 1'
#
loop_
_entity.id
_entity.type
_entity.pdbx_description
1 polymer ?
#
loop_
_entity_poly.entity_id
_entity_poly.type
_entity_poly.pdbx_seq_one_letter_code
_entity_poly.pdbx_strand_id
1 'polypeptide(L)' 'NVNTECQIAFTEATRKYFEAGKDKESKGFTPRAMLAPGLEATKAMCIKKIMLFGSNGKA' A
#
# COMPACT_ATOMS: atom_id res chain seq x y z
N ASN A 1 -18.13 0.92 4.05
CA ASN A 1 -16.94 1.29 4.83
C ASN A 1 -15.79 0.38 4.40
N VAL A 2 -14.58 0.91 4.17
CA VAL A 2 -13.41 0.11 3.75
C VAL A 2 -12.25 0.52 4.65
N ASN A 3 -11.76 -0.41 5.47
CA ASN A 3 -10.66 -0.15 6.40
C ASN A 3 -9.74 -1.37 6.52
N THR A 4 -10.31 -2.53 6.89
CA THR A 4 -9.56 -3.77 7.05
C THR A 4 -8.83 -4.17 5.77
N GLU A 5 -9.45 -4.03 4.59
CA GLU A 5 -8.80 -4.39 3.33
C GLU A 5 -7.62 -3.46 2.99
N CYS A 6 -7.71 -2.18 3.38
CA CYS A 6 -6.60 -1.23 3.24
C CYS A 6 -5.46 -1.59 4.18
N GLN A 7 -5.77 -1.95 5.43
CA GLN A 7 -4.75 -2.37 6.41
C GLN A 7 -4.02 -3.65 5.97
N ILE A 8 -4.75 -4.63 5.42
CA ILE A 8 -4.17 -5.86 4.87
C ILE A 8 -3.25 -5.53 3.69
N ALA A 9 -3.74 -4.75 2.71
CA ALA A 9 -2.95 -4.40 1.52
C ALA A 9 -1.66 -3.64 1.88
N PHE A 10 -1.75 -2.70 2.83
CA PHE A 10 -0.59 -1.98 3.34
C PHE A 10 0.43 -2.93 3.98
N THR A 11 -0.04 -3.78 4.89
CA THR A 11 0.81 -4.66 5.70
C THR A 11 1.49 -5.71 4.84
N GLU A 12 0.77 -6.32 3.89
CA GLU A 12 1.35 -7.32 2.97
C GLU A 12 2.46 -6.72 2.10
N ALA A 13 2.23 -5.54 1.50
CA ALA A 13 3.22 -4.89 0.65
C ALA A 13 4.44 -4.43 1.45
N THR A 14 4.22 -3.91 2.66
CA THR A 14 5.29 -3.51 3.58
C THR A 14 6.09 -4.74 4.05
N ARG A 15 5.44 -5.85 4.41
CA ARG A 15 6.11 -7.10 4.80
C ARG A 15 7.01 -7.64 3.68
N LYS A 16 6.54 -7.66 2.44
CA LYS A 16 7.33 -8.10 1.27
C LYS A 16 8.60 -7.27 1.08
N TYR A 17 8.56 -5.98 1.41
CA TYR A 17 9.74 -5.12 1.35
C TYR A 17 10.86 -5.61 2.30
N PHE A 18 10.50 -5.95 3.53
CA PHE A 18 11.43 -6.49 4.53
C PHE A 18 11.87 -7.92 4.23
N GLU A 19 10.96 -8.78 3.76
CA GLU A 19 11.30 -10.16 3.37
C GLU A 19 12.29 -10.20 2.20
N ALA A 20 12.25 -9.19 1.32
CA ALA A 20 13.23 -9.00 0.25
C ALA A 20 14.56 -8.39 0.74
N GLY A 21 14.70 -8.09 2.03
CA GLY A 21 15.91 -7.51 2.63
C GLY A 21 16.20 -6.07 2.21
N LYS A 22 15.23 -5.37 1.61
CA LYS A 22 15.42 -4.01 1.08
C LYS A 22 15.72 -2.98 2.16
N ASP A 23 15.33 -3.24 3.40
CA ASP A 23 15.68 -2.42 4.55
C ASP A 23 17.20 -2.32 4.77
N LYS A 24 17.96 -3.33 4.33
CA LYS A 24 19.42 -3.40 4.48
C LYS A 24 20.19 -2.72 3.35
N GLU A 25 19.49 -2.30 2.29
CA GLU A 25 20.08 -1.57 1.17
C GLU A 25 20.33 -0.09 1.54
N SER A 26 21.15 0.59 0.73
CA SER A 26 21.45 2.01 0.95
C SER A 26 20.17 2.85 0.95
N LYS A 27 19.91 3.55 2.07
CA LYS A 27 18.68 4.33 2.35
C LYS A 27 17.38 3.50 2.39
N GLY A 28 17.47 2.18 2.30
CA GLY A 28 16.33 1.28 2.34
C GLY A 28 15.63 1.20 3.70
N PHE A 29 16.35 1.49 4.78
CA PHE A 29 15.83 1.60 6.15
C PHE A 29 15.03 2.88 6.42
N THR A 30 14.97 3.83 5.47
CA THR A 30 14.28 5.09 5.75
C THR A 30 12.77 4.87 5.80
N PRO A 31 12.02 5.54 6.70
CA PRO A 31 10.56 5.35 6.80
C PRO A 31 9.84 5.57 5.48
N ARG A 32 10.31 6.52 4.66
CA ARG A 32 9.77 6.76 3.32
C ARG A 32 9.93 5.54 2.41
N ALA A 33 11.11 4.92 2.40
CA ALA A 33 11.37 3.74 1.58
C ALA A 33 10.57 2.52 2.08
N MET A 34 10.54 2.30 3.40
CA MET A 34 9.84 1.16 4.01
C MET A 34 8.31 1.24 3.83
N LEU A 35 7.72 2.44 3.92
CA LEU A 35 6.27 2.62 3.90
C LEU A 35 5.69 2.91 2.51
N ALA A 36 6.50 3.37 1.56
CA ALA A 36 6.08 3.63 0.18
C ALA A 36 5.31 2.46 -0.48
N PRO A 37 5.77 1.20 -0.43
CA PRO A 37 5.02 0.10 -1.06
C PRO A 37 3.65 -0.13 -0.40
N GLY A 38 3.55 0.02 0.92
CA GLY A 38 2.27 -0.05 1.63
C GLY A 38 1.30 1.05 1.20
N LEU A 39 1.79 2.28 1.04
CA LEU A 39 0.98 3.41 0.58
C LEU A 39 0.45 3.20 -0.84
N GLU A 40 1.29 2.72 -1.76
CA GLU A 40 0.87 2.41 -3.12
C GLU A 40 -0.17 1.27 -3.17
N ALA A 41 0.01 0.23 -2.35
CA ALA A 41 -0.95 -0.86 -2.24
C ALA A 41 -2.32 -0.39 -1.71
N THR A 42 -2.33 0.47 -0.70
CA THR A 42 -3.56 1.09 -0.18
C THR A 42 -4.24 1.96 -1.24
N LYS A 43 -3.47 2.77 -1.98
CA LYS A 43 -4.01 3.58 -3.08
C LYS A 43 -4.66 2.72 -4.16
N ALA A 44 -4.02 1.63 -4.55
CA ALA A 44 -4.58 0.67 -5.49
C ALA A 44 -5.86 0.02 -4.94
N MET A 45 -5.91 -0.31 -3.65
CA MET A 45 -7.12 -0.83 -2.99
C MET A 45 -8.27 0.19 -3.04
N CYS A 46 -7.99 1.46 -2.73
CA CYS A 46 -8.97 2.54 -2.83
C CYS A 46 -9.52 2.68 -4.26
N ILE A 47 -8.64 2.70 -5.27
CA ILE A 47 -9.06 2.77 -6.68
C ILE A 47 -9.96 1.59 -7.06
N LYS A 48 -9.60 0.37 -6.66
CA LYS A 48 -10.44 -0.82 -6.88
C LYS A 48 -11.83 -0.65 -6.26
N LYS A 49 -11.91 -0.12 -5.04
CA LYS A 49 -13.20 0.12 -4.36
C LYS A 49 -14.00 1.24 -5.02
N ILE A 50 -13.36 2.31 -5.48
CA ILE A 50 -14.00 3.39 -6.26
C ILE A 50 -14.63 2.83 -7.55
N MET A 51 -13.91 1.97 -8.26
CA MET A 51 -14.42 1.29 -9.45
C MET A 51 -15.58 0.35 -9.09
N LEU A 52 -15.44 -0.47 -8.05
CA LEU A 52 -16.46 -1.41 -7.59
C LEU A 52 -17.76 -0.72 -7.18
N PHE A 53 -17.66 0.43 -6.51
CA PHE A 53 -18.82 1.22 -6.10
C PHE A 53 -19.37 2.13 -7.20
N GLY A 54 -18.74 2.15 -8.38
CA GLY A 54 -19.19 2.95 -9.52
C GLY A 54 -19.13 4.47 -9.27
N SER A 55 -18.27 4.92 -8.36
CA SER A 55 -18.06 6.34 -8.02
C SER A 55 -16.94 7.01 -8.82
N ASN A 56 -16.27 6.25 -9.70
CA ASN A 56 -15.22 6.79 -10.56
C ASN A 56 -15.74 7.94 -11.45
N GLY A 57 -15.00 9.05 -11.50
CA GLY A 57 -15.34 10.22 -12.33
C GLY A 57 -16.54 11.04 -11.85
N LYS A 58 -16.99 10.85 -10.60
CA LYS A 58 -18.14 11.55 -9.99
C LYS A 58 -17.71 12.45 -8.82
N ALA A 59 -16.52 13.06 -8.94
CA ALA A 59 -15.94 13.95 -7.93
C ALA A 59 -16.62 15.32 -7.90
#